data_AF-W9ZFK3-F1
#
_entry.id   AF-W9ZFK3-F1
#
_cell.length_a   1.000
_cell.length_b   1.000
_cell.length_c   1.000
_cell.angle_alpha   90.00
_cell.angle_beta   90.00
_cell.angle_gamma   90.00
#
_symmetry.space_group_name_H-M   'P 1'
#
loop_
_entity.id
_entity.type
_entity.pdbx_description
1 polymer ?
#
loop_
_entity_poly.entity_id
_entity_poly.type
_entity_poly.pdbx_seq_one_letter_code
_entity_poly.pdbx_strand_id
1 'polypeptide(L)'
;MRSCKMQRLKRLLKNKRTNKDHEVPTQMPSTTPPASTGSKTVCLSRLEGLPFEIRNSILLAVDAIADLSALVHASPTFHQQYRLDRAFWLWHCLHLELGQIYADAYMAEQCNMPEFRLRRNREKILLSIEDYKSHRFEVTDIATKPPDEHEILSMAIFYSSVIRPLMKHYVAWARSNLEGLTSPNEISKTEERRITRGLYRFQIFCNLFGPPKGYDSYSTDRILGEEERLRFFLDQYTAWEVEEILCINTFIHAKYRIVFEQVQWDLHPDNPSFDRVRTGPHTPPGAFRLLFEDSPSESHINGIISRGLSVLSTALKTQNHSKLVELVSSEIVLVVVDILFANTNPFHQETRRENHHSDRDQAQDDREKMVFSGDSDDSPPLAWVIFWKEAYSNLFGDFIPRPLRQWGYVMWDSDRLANADAVAILNQAWKAMYTRPNHDEEPEDPRDEMLAYH
;
A
#
# COMPACT_ATOMS: atom_id res chain seq x y z
N MET A 1 -2.42 -31.82 2.13
CA MET A 1 -1.81 -30.77 1.27
C MET A 1 -0.28 -30.86 1.07
N ARG A 2 0.56 -31.23 2.06
CA ARG A 2 2.03 -31.39 1.88
C ARG A 2 2.46 -32.40 0.81
N SER A 3 1.67 -33.44 0.58
CA SER A 3 2.00 -34.54 -0.36
C SER A 3 1.94 -34.14 -1.84
N CYS A 4 1.02 -33.24 -2.23
CA CYS A 4 0.80 -32.89 -3.64
C CYS A 4 1.89 -31.96 -4.20
N LYS A 5 2.37 -31.00 -3.40
CA LYS A 5 3.49 -30.10 -3.78
C LYS A 5 4.82 -30.88 -3.93
N MET A 6 5.04 -31.89 -3.09
CA MET A 6 6.23 -32.76 -3.14
C MET A 6 6.25 -33.68 -4.37
N GLN A 7 5.07 -34.02 -4.90
CA GLN A 7 4.94 -34.82 -6.14
C GLN A 7 5.26 -34.00 -7.40
N ARG A 8 4.94 -32.70 -7.43
CA ARG A 8 5.25 -31.81 -8.57
C ARG A 8 6.77 -31.61 -8.72
N LEU A 9 7.50 -31.44 -7.61
CA LEU A 9 8.96 -31.32 -7.61
C LEU A 9 9.66 -32.63 -8.02
N LYS A 10 9.14 -33.79 -7.57
CA LYS A 10 9.64 -35.11 -8.00
C LYS A 10 9.46 -35.36 -9.50
N ARG A 11 8.41 -34.81 -10.13
CA ARG A 11 8.19 -34.90 -11.59
C ARG A 11 9.21 -34.06 -12.37
N LEU A 12 9.52 -32.85 -11.90
CA LEU A 12 10.55 -31.99 -12.51
C LEU A 12 11.96 -32.61 -12.43
N LEU A 13 12.27 -33.30 -11.34
CA LEU A 13 13.55 -34.02 -11.17
C LEU A 13 13.66 -35.28 -12.04
N LYS A 14 12.55 -35.95 -12.35
CA LYS A 14 12.53 -37.13 -13.24
C LYS A 14 12.78 -36.76 -14.70
N ASN A 15 12.20 -35.66 -15.19
CA ASN A 15 12.36 -35.23 -16.59
C ASN A 15 13.79 -34.78 -16.94
N LYS A 16 14.63 -34.48 -15.93
CA LYS A 16 16.03 -34.07 -16.15
C LYS A 16 17.01 -35.24 -16.19
N ARG A 17 16.62 -36.44 -15.70
CA ARG A 17 17.46 -37.65 -15.74
C ARG A 17 17.38 -38.38 -17.10
N THR A 18 16.33 -38.19 -17.87
CA THR A 18 16.13 -38.85 -19.17
C THR A 18 16.86 -38.19 -20.34
N ASN A 19 17.49 -37.03 -20.14
CA ASN A 19 18.15 -36.27 -21.21
C ASN A 19 19.69 -36.40 -21.22
N LYS A 20 20.23 -37.43 -20.56
CA LYS A 20 21.68 -37.59 -20.35
C LYS A 20 22.22 -39.00 -20.64
N ASP A 21 21.60 -39.72 -21.54
CA ASP A 21 22.19 -40.94 -22.09
C ASP A 21 22.17 -40.83 -23.60
N HIS A 22 23.29 -40.46 -24.23
CA HIS A 22 23.75 -41.01 -25.51
C HIS A 22 25.24 -40.69 -25.74
N GLU A 23 25.94 -41.77 -26.09
CA GLU A 23 27.27 -41.90 -26.71
C GLU A 23 28.56 -41.72 -25.88
N VAL A 24 29.18 -42.87 -25.60
CA VAL A 24 30.62 -43.05 -25.31
C VAL A 24 31.19 -43.94 -26.42
N PRO A 25 32.37 -43.65 -26.99
CA PRO A 25 33.19 -44.65 -27.65
C PRO A 25 34.33 -45.15 -26.73
N THR A 26 34.46 -46.48 -26.77
CA THR A 26 35.39 -47.38 -26.08
C THR A 26 36.87 -47.11 -26.32
N GLN A 27 37.71 -47.18 -25.26
CA GLN A 27 39.10 -47.67 -25.35
C GLN A 27 39.60 -48.26 -24.01
N MET A 28 40.48 -49.26 -24.14
CA MET A 28 40.90 -50.28 -23.17
C MET A 28 42.08 -49.87 -22.24
N PRO A 29 42.48 -50.71 -21.24
CA PRO A 29 43.01 -50.25 -19.95
C PRO A 29 44.54 -50.33 -19.82
N SER A 30 45.12 -49.55 -18.91
CA SER A 30 46.42 -49.90 -18.29
C SER A 30 46.63 -49.22 -16.92
N THR A 31 46.85 -50.08 -15.91
CA THR A 31 47.85 -49.96 -14.82
C THR A 31 47.90 -48.71 -13.91
N THR A 32 47.48 -48.91 -12.65
CA THR A 32 47.98 -48.26 -11.41
C THR A 32 49.50 -48.41 -11.26
N PRO A 33 50.23 -47.55 -10.51
CA PRO A 33 50.13 -47.54 -9.03
C PRO A 33 50.46 -46.14 -8.38
N PRO A 34 50.77 -45.97 -7.08
CA PRO A 34 50.04 -45.03 -6.22
C PRO A 34 50.92 -43.89 -5.65
N ALA A 35 50.33 -42.75 -5.25
CA ALA A 35 50.84 -41.96 -4.14
C ALA A 35 49.89 -40.82 -3.75
N SER A 36 49.54 -40.83 -2.47
CA SER A 36 49.06 -39.76 -1.62
C SER A 36 49.32 -38.32 -2.08
N THR A 37 48.32 -37.46 -1.97
CA THR A 37 48.48 -36.15 -1.33
C THR A 37 47.13 -35.61 -0.84
N GLY A 38 47.04 -35.42 0.48
CA GLY A 38 46.43 -34.24 1.07
C GLY A 38 44.93 -34.05 0.88
N SER A 39 44.16 -34.68 1.76
CA SER A 39 42.90 -34.12 2.26
C SER A 39 43.04 -32.62 2.52
N LYS A 40 42.37 -31.81 1.70
CA LYS A 40 41.68 -30.62 2.18
C LYS A 40 40.19 -30.89 2.06
N THR A 41 39.66 -31.63 3.03
CA THR A 41 38.22 -31.61 3.31
C THR A 41 37.87 -30.15 3.54
N VAL A 42 37.27 -29.53 2.53
CA VAL A 42 36.65 -28.21 2.68
C VAL A 42 35.66 -28.37 3.83
N CYS A 43 35.95 -27.73 4.96
CA CYS A 43 35.00 -27.62 6.06
C CYS A 43 33.90 -26.69 5.55
N LEU A 44 33.00 -27.25 4.73
CA LEU A 44 31.76 -26.61 4.35
C LEU A 44 31.08 -26.19 5.66
N SER A 45 30.60 -24.95 5.72
CA SER A 45 29.87 -24.48 6.91
C SER A 45 28.77 -25.49 7.25
N ARG A 46 28.41 -25.63 8.54
CA ARG A 46 27.36 -26.57 8.97
C ARG A 46 26.05 -26.40 8.17
N LEU A 47 25.82 -25.21 7.62
CA LEU A 47 24.68 -24.89 6.76
C LEU A 47 24.79 -25.46 5.34
N GLU A 48 25.97 -25.39 4.73
CA GLU A 48 26.20 -25.88 3.35
C GLU A 48 26.14 -27.41 3.26
N GLY A 49 26.43 -28.11 4.36
CA GLY A 49 26.35 -29.57 4.45
C GLY A 49 24.95 -30.14 4.71
N LEU A 50 23.92 -29.29 4.86
CA LEU A 50 22.57 -29.75 5.19
C LEU A 50 21.92 -30.53 4.03
N PRO A 51 21.26 -31.67 4.32
CA PRO A 51 20.44 -32.37 3.33
C PRO A 51 19.39 -31.47 2.70
N PHE A 52 19.06 -31.74 1.43
CA PHE A 52 18.10 -30.93 0.66
C PHE A 52 16.76 -30.76 1.39
N GLU A 53 16.28 -31.81 2.04
CA GLU A 53 15.02 -31.85 2.78
C GLU A 53 15.05 -30.92 4.01
N ILE A 54 16.19 -30.83 4.70
CA ILE A 54 16.36 -29.95 5.86
C ILE A 54 16.43 -28.50 5.39
N ARG A 55 17.19 -28.23 4.32
CA ARG A 55 17.23 -26.89 3.69
C ARG A 55 15.85 -26.45 3.21
N ASN A 56 15.09 -27.35 2.60
CA ASN A 56 13.73 -27.07 2.17
C ASN A 56 12.80 -26.75 3.34
N SER A 57 12.96 -27.47 4.46
CA SER A 57 12.20 -27.22 5.68
C SER A 57 12.54 -25.87 6.30
N ILE A 58 13.82 -25.47 6.27
CA ILE A 58 14.27 -24.15 6.71
C ILE A 58 13.66 -23.05 5.81
N LEU A 59 13.75 -23.19 4.48
CA LEU A 59 13.16 -22.21 3.55
C LEU A 59 11.65 -22.08 3.70
N LEU A 60 10.93 -23.17 4.02
CA LEU A 60 9.49 -23.13 4.29
C LEU A 60 9.15 -22.47 5.64
N ALA A 61 10.08 -22.45 6.58
CA ALA A 61 9.91 -21.82 7.89
C ALA A 61 10.22 -20.32 7.87
N VAL A 62 10.86 -19.82 6.80
CA VAL A 62 11.04 -18.38 6.59
C VAL A 62 9.70 -17.75 6.21
N ASP A 63 9.27 -16.76 6.99
CA ASP A 63 7.97 -16.09 6.86
C ASP A 63 8.07 -14.63 6.39
N ALA A 64 9.29 -14.06 6.30
CA ALA A 64 9.52 -12.71 5.82
C ALA A 64 10.45 -12.66 4.59
N ILE A 65 10.18 -11.76 3.65
CA ILE A 65 11.01 -11.56 2.45
C ILE A 65 12.43 -11.11 2.82
N ALA A 66 12.55 -10.29 3.87
CA ALA A 66 13.85 -9.82 4.36
C ALA A 66 14.74 -10.99 4.83
N ASP A 67 14.16 -11.94 5.55
CA ASP A 67 14.88 -13.10 6.07
C ASP A 67 15.22 -14.10 4.96
N LEU A 68 14.32 -14.26 3.97
CA LEU A 68 14.61 -15.03 2.76
C LEU A 68 15.81 -14.44 2.02
N SER A 69 15.81 -13.11 1.82
CA SER A 69 16.91 -12.40 1.20
C SER A 69 18.21 -12.61 1.98
N ALA A 70 18.20 -12.41 3.30
CA ALA A 70 19.36 -12.58 4.15
C ALA A 70 19.93 -14.02 4.06
N LEU A 71 19.08 -15.03 4.14
CA LEU A 71 19.47 -16.45 4.06
C LEU A 71 20.08 -16.80 2.69
N VAL A 72 19.46 -16.32 1.61
CA VAL A 72 19.92 -16.54 0.23
C VAL A 72 21.23 -15.82 -0.05
N HIS A 73 21.49 -14.67 0.57
CA HIS A 73 22.78 -13.98 0.45
C HIS A 73 23.86 -14.58 1.35
N ALA A 74 23.50 -15.13 2.51
CA ALA A 74 24.45 -15.70 3.46
C ALA A 74 24.95 -17.10 3.08
N SER A 75 24.19 -17.86 2.29
CA SER A 75 24.55 -19.24 1.92
C SER A 75 24.42 -19.51 0.42
N PRO A 76 25.52 -19.87 -0.28
CA PRO A 76 25.49 -20.30 -1.67
C PRO A 76 24.59 -21.51 -1.92
N THR A 77 24.51 -22.45 -0.97
CA THR A 77 23.68 -23.65 -1.10
C THR A 77 22.19 -23.33 -0.99
N PHE A 78 21.81 -22.41 -0.10
CA PHE A 78 20.43 -21.89 -0.08
C PHE A 78 20.13 -21.03 -1.31
N HIS A 79 21.09 -20.24 -1.80
CA HIS A 79 20.94 -19.50 -3.05
C HIS A 79 20.65 -20.40 -4.24
N GLN A 80 21.40 -21.49 -4.39
CA GLN A 80 21.17 -22.48 -5.45
C GLN A 80 19.78 -23.10 -5.36
N GLN A 81 19.32 -23.45 -4.15
CA GLN A 81 17.99 -24.04 -3.96
C GLN A 81 16.86 -23.03 -4.19
N TYR A 82 17.03 -21.79 -3.72
CA TYR A 82 16.12 -20.69 -4.01
C TYR A 82 15.96 -20.48 -5.53
N ARG A 83 17.08 -20.50 -6.27
CA ARG A 83 17.07 -20.34 -7.73
C ARG A 83 16.36 -21.46 -8.49
N LEU A 84 16.14 -22.63 -7.88
CA LEU A 84 15.39 -23.71 -8.53
C LEU A 84 13.90 -23.36 -8.70
N ASP A 85 13.34 -22.56 -7.79
CA ASP A 85 11.94 -22.16 -7.82
C ASP A 85 11.74 -20.82 -7.09
N ARG A 86 12.37 -19.77 -7.62
CA ARG A 86 12.40 -18.43 -7.01
C ARG A 86 10.99 -17.86 -6.81
N ALA A 87 10.12 -18.05 -7.81
CA ALA A 87 8.73 -17.61 -7.76
C ALA A 87 8.00 -18.22 -6.57
N PHE A 88 8.12 -19.54 -6.36
CA PHE A 88 7.50 -20.22 -5.23
C PHE A 88 7.94 -19.66 -3.88
N TRP A 89 9.24 -19.45 -3.67
CA TRP A 89 9.76 -18.98 -2.38
C TRP A 89 9.34 -17.55 -2.07
N LEU A 90 9.33 -16.67 -3.06
CA LEU A 90 8.86 -15.29 -2.90
C LEU A 90 7.35 -15.24 -2.66
N TRP A 91 6.58 -16.01 -3.41
CA TRP A 91 5.14 -16.13 -3.21
C TRP A 91 4.80 -16.66 -1.82
N HIS A 92 5.51 -17.69 -1.36
CA HIS A 92 5.36 -18.25 -0.01
C HIS A 92 5.60 -17.19 1.07
N CYS A 93 6.70 -16.43 0.99
CA CYS A 93 7.00 -15.38 1.96
C CYS A 93 5.99 -14.23 1.88
N LEU A 94 5.64 -13.77 0.68
CA LEU A 94 4.62 -12.73 0.50
C LEU A 94 3.27 -13.14 1.13
N HIS A 95 2.86 -14.38 0.92
CA HIS A 95 1.58 -14.86 1.44
C HIS A 95 1.59 -14.95 2.98
N LEU A 96 2.71 -15.34 3.58
CA LEU A 96 2.87 -15.37 5.03
C LEU A 96 2.95 -13.96 5.66
N GLU A 97 3.73 -13.07 5.06
CA GLU A 97 3.97 -11.72 5.57
C GLU A 97 2.71 -10.83 5.41
N LEU A 98 2.04 -10.90 4.26
CA LEU A 98 0.86 -10.08 3.96
C LEU A 98 -0.46 -10.67 4.47
N GLY A 99 -0.56 -12.00 4.60
CA GLY A 99 -1.81 -12.67 4.96
C GLY A 99 -2.98 -12.25 4.06
N GLN A 100 -4.06 -11.74 4.65
CA GLN A 100 -5.25 -11.27 3.93
C GLN A 100 -4.96 -10.05 3.02
N ILE A 101 -3.93 -9.25 3.31
CA ILE A 101 -3.54 -8.07 2.51
C ILE A 101 -2.97 -8.51 1.15
N TYR A 102 -2.65 -9.80 0.97
CA TYR A 102 -2.18 -10.31 -0.31
C TYR A 102 -3.15 -9.99 -1.46
N ALA A 103 -4.47 -10.02 -1.23
CA ALA A 103 -5.46 -9.64 -2.24
C ALA A 103 -5.28 -8.17 -2.69
N ASP A 104 -5.04 -7.26 -1.74
CA ASP A 104 -4.76 -5.84 -2.02
C ASP A 104 -3.45 -5.69 -2.80
N ALA A 105 -2.42 -6.44 -2.43
CA ALA A 105 -1.13 -6.42 -3.14
C ALA A 105 -1.25 -6.95 -4.58
N TYR A 106 -2.01 -8.01 -4.78
CA TYR A 106 -2.28 -8.58 -6.10
C TYR A 106 -3.07 -7.60 -6.97
N MET A 107 -4.14 -7.01 -6.43
CA MET A 107 -4.95 -6.01 -7.14
C MET A 107 -4.15 -4.75 -7.50
N ALA A 108 -3.28 -4.30 -6.59
CA ALA A 108 -2.39 -3.18 -6.85
C ALA A 108 -1.46 -3.47 -8.04
N GLU A 109 -0.94 -4.70 -8.16
CA GLU A 109 -0.12 -5.13 -9.29
C GLU A 109 -0.93 -5.19 -10.59
N GLN A 110 -2.08 -5.85 -10.59
CA GLN A 110 -2.93 -6.01 -11.77
C GLN A 110 -3.34 -4.64 -12.36
N CYS A 111 -3.74 -3.70 -11.51
CA CYS A 111 -4.10 -2.35 -11.95
C CYS A 111 -2.89 -1.47 -12.30
N ASN A 112 -1.67 -1.88 -11.95
CA ASN A 112 -0.45 -1.18 -12.33
C ASN A 112 0.10 -1.63 -13.69
N MET A 113 -0.37 -2.77 -14.22
CA MET A 113 0.11 -3.31 -15.48
C MET A 113 -0.07 -2.30 -16.63
N PRO A 114 0.93 -2.17 -17.54
CA PRO A 114 0.86 -1.23 -18.65
C PRO A 114 -0.39 -1.43 -19.52
N GLU A 115 -0.78 -2.70 -19.76
CA GLU A 115 -1.98 -3.02 -20.53
C GLU A 115 -3.25 -2.46 -19.88
N PHE A 116 -3.39 -2.61 -18.55
CA PHE A 116 -4.52 -2.06 -17.83
C PHE A 116 -4.52 -0.54 -17.90
N ARG A 117 -3.41 0.10 -17.52
CA ARG A 117 -3.28 1.57 -17.48
C ARG A 117 -3.51 2.24 -18.83
N LEU A 118 -3.04 1.65 -19.93
CA LEU A 118 -3.20 2.20 -21.28
C LEU A 118 -4.60 2.02 -21.85
N ARG A 119 -5.30 0.95 -21.45
CA ARG A 119 -6.63 0.60 -22.00
C ARG A 119 -7.77 0.85 -21.01
N ARG A 120 -7.49 1.52 -19.89
CA ARG A 120 -8.43 1.73 -18.79
C ARG A 120 -9.62 2.56 -19.28
N ASN A 121 -10.82 2.01 -19.11
CA ASN A 121 -12.09 2.68 -19.38
C ASN A 121 -13.08 2.30 -18.27
N ARG A 122 -14.30 2.84 -18.33
CA ARG A 122 -15.32 2.63 -17.32
C ARG A 122 -15.61 1.15 -17.05
N GLU A 123 -15.86 0.39 -18.10
CA GLU A 123 -16.18 -1.04 -18.00
C GLU A 123 -15.05 -1.84 -17.36
N LYS A 124 -13.80 -1.63 -17.81
CA LYS A 124 -12.65 -2.33 -17.25
C LYS A 124 -12.39 -1.98 -15.78
N ILE A 125 -12.57 -0.72 -15.39
CA ILE A 125 -12.47 -0.33 -13.98
C ILE A 125 -13.51 -1.09 -13.15
N LEU A 126 -14.77 -1.09 -13.59
CA LEU A 126 -15.85 -1.75 -12.86
C LEU A 126 -15.64 -3.27 -12.77
N LEU A 127 -15.19 -3.91 -13.86
CA LEU A 127 -14.84 -5.33 -13.88
C LEU A 127 -13.69 -5.65 -12.91
N SER A 128 -12.63 -4.83 -12.89
CA SER A 128 -11.51 -5.04 -11.97
C SER A 128 -11.91 -4.81 -10.51
N ILE A 129 -12.80 -3.87 -10.24
CA ILE A 129 -13.35 -3.64 -8.90
C ILE A 129 -14.19 -4.85 -8.44
N GLU A 130 -14.97 -5.46 -9.33
CA GLU A 130 -15.79 -6.64 -9.03
C GLU A 130 -14.95 -7.92 -8.86
N ASP A 131 -13.92 -8.08 -9.68
CA ASP A 131 -12.94 -9.16 -9.53
C ASP A 131 -12.22 -9.05 -8.17
N TYR A 132 -11.80 -7.84 -7.79
CA TYR A 132 -11.18 -7.57 -6.51
C TYR A 132 -12.09 -7.88 -5.31
N LYS A 133 -13.38 -7.50 -5.37
CA LYS A 133 -14.38 -7.86 -4.35
C LYS A 133 -14.43 -9.37 -4.16
N SER A 134 -14.56 -10.11 -5.25
CA SER A 134 -14.65 -11.58 -5.22
C SER A 134 -13.45 -12.18 -4.49
N HIS A 135 -12.23 -11.72 -4.79
CA HIS A 135 -11.01 -12.18 -4.13
C HIS A 135 -10.88 -11.79 -2.65
N ARG A 136 -11.53 -10.70 -2.21
CA ARG A 136 -11.54 -10.30 -0.79
C ARG A 136 -12.52 -11.09 0.06
N PHE A 137 -13.69 -11.42 -0.50
CA PHE A 137 -14.74 -12.14 0.24
C PHE A 137 -14.58 -13.66 0.16
N GLU A 138 -13.98 -14.19 -0.90
CA GLU A 138 -13.58 -15.58 -0.99
C GLU A 138 -12.25 -15.81 -0.27
N VAL A 139 -12.30 -15.88 1.06
CA VAL A 139 -11.14 -16.10 1.98
C VAL A 139 -10.36 -17.41 1.72
N THR A 140 -10.65 -18.15 0.64
CA THR A 140 -10.30 -19.58 0.55
C THR A 140 -9.66 -20.08 -0.73
N ASP A 141 -9.47 -19.28 -1.78
CA ASP A 141 -8.76 -19.77 -2.97
C ASP A 141 -8.10 -18.64 -3.76
N ILE A 142 -7.13 -17.93 -3.14
CA ILE A 142 -6.10 -17.23 -3.93
C ILE A 142 -5.32 -18.32 -4.66
N ALA A 143 -5.90 -18.69 -5.80
CA ALA A 143 -5.60 -19.72 -6.77
C ALA A 143 -4.69 -20.87 -6.29
N THR A 144 -5.23 -22.08 -6.40
CA THR A 144 -4.52 -23.35 -6.66
C THR A 144 -3.34 -23.28 -7.66
N LYS A 145 -3.15 -22.15 -8.36
CA LYS A 145 -2.03 -21.83 -9.24
C LYS A 145 -1.31 -20.55 -8.75
N PRO A 146 0.01 -20.60 -8.49
CA PRO A 146 0.76 -19.39 -8.19
C PRO A 146 0.64 -18.39 -9.36
N PRO A 147 0.61 -17.08 -9.07
CA PRO A 147 0.67 -16.05 -10.12
C PRO A 147 1.89 -16.25 -11.02
N ASP A 148 1.92 -15.56 -12.16
CA ASP A 148 3.08 -15.62 -13.05
C ASP A 148 4.35 -15.21 -12.28
N GLU A 149 5.51 -15.79 -12.65
CA GLU A 149 6.77 -15.45 -11.99
C GLU A 149 7.00 -13.94 -12.02
N HIS A 150 6.73 -13.27 -13.15
CA HIS A 150 6.91 -11.83 -13.27
C HIS A 150 6.07 -11.04 -12.26
N GLU A 151 4.81 -11.43 -12.07
CA GLU A 151 3.89 -10.77 -11.13
C GLU A 151 4.39 -10.91 -9.68
N ILE A 152 4.77 -12.13 -9.26
CA ILE A 152 5.29 -12.38 -7.92
C ILE A 152 6.56 -11.55 -7.66
N LEU A 153 7.43 -11.46 -8.67
CA LEU A 153 8.64 -10.66 -8.57
C LEU A 153 8.33 -9.17 -8.44
N SER A 154 7.40 -8.67 -9.26
CA SER A 154 6.97 -7.28 -9.22
C SER A 154 6.36 -6.92 -7.87
N MET A 155 5.45 -7.76 -7.35
CA MET A 155 4.86 -7.62 -6.02
C MET A 155 5.92 -7.60 -4.91
N ALA A 156 6.87 -8.54 -4.93
CA ALA A 156 7.95 -8.61 -3.94
C ALA A 156 8.86 -7.38 -3.99
N ILE A 157 9.17 -6.88 -5.20
CA ILE A 157 9.95 -5.65 -5.40
C ILE A 157 9.17 -4.45 -4.88
N PHE A 158 7.90 -4.30 -5.23
CA PHE A 158 7.06 -3.19 -4.78
C PHE A 158 6.91 -3.20 -3.26
N TYR A 159 6.64 -4.35 -2.65
CA TYR A 159 6.56 -4.48 -1.20
C TYR A 159 7.88 -4.07 -0.51
N SER A 160 9.00 -4.65 -0.95
CA SER A 160 10.29 -4.43 -0.31
C SER A 160 10.87 -3.04 -0.55
N SER A 161 10.65 -2.48 -1.74
CA SER A 161 11.26 -1.21 -2.16
C SER A 161 10.34 -0.01 -2.00
N VAL A 162 9.02 -0.17 -1.91
CA VAL A 162 8.06 0.94 -1.80
C VAL A 162 7.32 0.87 -0.48
N ILE A 163 6.59 -0.21 -0.22
CA ILE A 163 5.70 -0.32 0.95
C ILE A 163 6.49 -0.28 2.26
N ARG A 164 7.47 -1.16 2.47
CA ARG A 164 8.20 -1.21 3.76
C ARG A 164 8.94 0.10 4.07
N PRO A 165 9.66 0.75 3.13
CA PRO A 165 10.28 2.05 3.41
C PRO A 165 9.25 3.13 3.73
N LEU A 166 8.15 3.23 2.97
CA LEU A 166 7.13 4.23 3.21
C LEU A 166 6.39 4.02 4.53
N MET A 167 6.15 2.77 4.93
CA MET A 167 5.61 2.43 6.25
C MET A 167 6.50 2.99 7.36
N LYS A 168 7.83 2.83 7.26
CA LYS A 168 8.77 3.41 8.24
C LYS A 168 8.69 4.94 8.27
N HIS A 169 8.61 5.58 7.11
CA HIS A 169 8.43 7.04 7.03
C HIS A 169 7.09 7.50 7.61
N TYR A 170 6.02 6.73 7.39
CA TYR A 170 4.69 6.98 7.94
C TYR A 170 4.71 6.91 9.47
N VAL A 171 5.24 5.81 10.04
CA VAL A 171 5.33 5.63 11.49
C VAL A 171 6.14 6.74 12.14
N ALA A 172 7.29 7.10 11.57
CA ALA A 172 8.11 8.19 12.09
C ALA A 172 7.38 9.54 12.04
N TRP A 173 6.68 9.83 10.94
CA TRP A 173 5.90 11.06 10.80
C TRP A 173 4.72 11.11 11.77
N ALA A 174 3.90 10.05 11.80
CA ALA A 174 2.72 10.02 12.64
C ALA A 174 3.06 10.11 14.13
N ARG A 175 4.15 9.46 14.58
CA ARG A 175 4.67 9.62 15.95
C ARG A 175 5.16 11.02 16.27
N SER A 176 5.64 11.77 15.28
CA SER A 176 6.03 13.18 15.50
C SER A 176 4.83 14.12 15.64
N ASN A 177 3.63 13.68 15.24
CA ASN A 177 2.40 14.47 15.33
C ASN A 177 1.60 14.23 16.61
N LEU A 178 1.96 13.24 17.45
CA LEU A 178 1.34 13.05 18.75
C LEU A 178 2.37 12.49 19.76
N GLU A 179 2.66 13.31 20.77
CA GLU A 179 3.48 12.92 21.91
C GLU A 179 2.87 11.71 22.62
N GLY A 180 3.71 10.74 23.03
CA GLY A 180 3.26 9.51 23.69
C GLY A 180 3.01 8.32 22.75
N LEU A 181 2.80 8.52 21.45
CA LEU A 181 2.81 7.41 20.47
C LEU A 181 4.19 6.74 20.32
N THR A 182 5.24 7.35 20.86
CA THR A 182 6.63 6.87 20.76
C THR A 182 6.88 5.56 21.48
N SER A 183 6.03 5.16 22.43
CA SER A 183 6.18 3.92 23.19
C SER A 183 5.04 2.93 22.92
N PRO A 184 5.33 1.63 22.67
CA PRO A 184 6.67 1.04 22.47
C PRO A 184 7.33 1.47 21.14
N ASN A 185 8.67 1.43 21.07
CA ASN A 185 9.41 1.85 19.86
C ASN A 185 9.07 1.01 18.63
N GLU A 186 8.79 -0.27 18.80
CA GLU A 186 8.38 -1.17 17.72
C GLU A 186 6.87 -1.08 17.51
N ILE A 187 6.44 -1.22 16.26
CA ILE A 187 5.02 -1.35 15.93
C ILE A 187 4.60 -2.82 16.07
N SER A 188 3.36 -3.05 16.47
CA SER A 188 2.82 -4.41 16.53
C SER A 188 2.57 -4.96 15.12
N LYS A 189 2.30 -6.27 15.02
CA LYS A 189 1.88 -6.89 13.76
C LYS A 189 0.54 -6.33 13.25
N THR A 190 -0.38 -6.00 14.16
CA THR A 190 -1.69 -5.43 13.79
C THR A 190 -1.51 -4.01 13.25
N GLU A 191 -0.70 -3.18 13.90
CA GLU A 191 -0.36 -1.83 13.42
C GLU A 191 0.33 -1.87 12.05
N GLU A 192 1.31 -2.77 11.88
CA GLU A 192 1.99 -3.00 10.60
C GLU A 192 0.98 -3.37 9.49
N ARG A 193 0.01 -4.23 9.80
CA ARG A 193 -1.03 -4.66 8.85
C ARG A 193 -1.98 -3.53 8.48
N ARG A 194 -2.48 -2.76 9.43
CA ARG A 194 -3.34 -1.58 9.19
C ARG A 194 -2.67 -0.56 8.27
N ILE A 195 -1.40 -0.23 8.55
CA ILE A 195 -0.62 0.72 7.74
C ILE A 195 -0.35 0.15 6.33
N THR A 196 0.06 -1.12 6.23
CA THR A 196 0.33 -1.80 4.96
C THR A 196 -0.93 -1.86 4.09
N ARG A 197 -2.08 -2.18 4.70
CA ARG A 197 -3.40 -2.19 4.05
C ARG A 197 -3.79 -0.82 3.51
N GLY A 198 -3.67 0.23 4.33
CA GLY A 198 -3.89 1.61 3.90
C GLY A 198 -3.02 2.02 2.71
N LEU A 199 -1.73 1.65 2.72
CA LEU A 199 -0.79 1.92 1.63
C LEU A 199 -1.20 1.21 0.32
N TYR A 200 -1.51 -0.08 0.37
CA TYR A 200 -1.94 -0.81 -0.83
C TYR A 200 -3.26 -0.28 -1.39
N ARG A 201 -4.26 -0.04 -0.55
CA ARG A 201 -5.57 0.48 -0.99
C ARG A 201 -5.47 1.89 -1.56
N PHE A 202 -4.61 2.73 -0.99
CA PHE A 202 -4.24 4.02 -1.60
C PHE A 202 -3.63 3.81 -3.00
N GLN A 203 -2.69 2.87 -3.15
CA GLN A 203 -2.08 2.59 -4.45
C GLN A 203 -3.11 2.06 -5.47
N ILE A 204 -4.03 1.19 -5.05
CA ILE A 204 -5.13 0.71 -5.91
C ILE A 204 -5.97 1.90 -6.38
N PHE A 205 -6.34 2.80 -5.47
CA PHE A 205 -7.10 4.01 -5.81
C PHE A 205 -6.38 4.85 -6.88
N CYS A 206 -5.08 5.12 -6.71
CA CYS A 206 -4.28 5.83 -7.71
C CYS A 206 -4.23 5.11 -9.06
N ASN A 207 -4.10 3.78 -9.06
CA ASN A 207 -4.07 2.99 -10.29
C ASN A 207 -5.41 3.02 -11.04
N LEU A 208 -6.53 2.98 -10.32
CA LEU A 208 -7.88 2.97 -10.91
C LEU A 208 -8.32 4.36 -11.37
N PHE A 209 -8.02 5.42 -10.59
CA PHE A 209 -8.64 6.73 -10.80
C PHE A 209 -7.66 7.86 -11.07
N GLY A 210 -6.35 7.64 -10.89
CA GLY A 210 -5.32 8.63 -11.19
C GLY A 210 -5.24 8.96 -12.69
N PRO A 211 -4.78 10.15 -13.07
CA PRO A 211 -4.66 10.59 -14.44
C PRO A 211 -3.68 9.69 -15.22
N PRO A 212 -3.99 9.36 -16.48
CA PRO A 212 -3.03 8.69 -17.35
C PRO A 212 -1.73 9.50 -17.49
N LYS A 213 -0.62 8.81 -17.77
CA LYS A 213 0.65 9.50 -18.08
C LYS A 213 0.53 10.21 -19.44
N GLY A 214 1.16 11.37 -19.56
CA GLY A 214 1.17 12.16 -20.81
C GLY A 214 0.03 13.17 -20.99
N TYR A 215 -0.78 13.41 -19.95
CA TYR A 215 -1.78 14.48 -19.93
C TYR A 215 -1.35 15.58 -18.97
N ASP A 216 -1.48 16.83 -19.39
CA ASP A 216 -1.03 18.01 -18.64
C ASP A 216 -2.06 18.49 -17.59
N SER A 217 -3.33 18.16 -17.77
CA SER A 217 -4.42 18.54 -16.87
C SER A 217 -5.50 17.44 -16.79
N TYR A 218 -6.07 17.26 -15.60
CA TYR A 218 -7.15 16.32 -15.33
C TYR A 218 -8.41 17.07 -14.87
N SER A 219 -9.22 17.54 -15.83
CA SER A 219 -10.44 18.31 -15.51
C SER A 219 -11.71 17.92 -16.25
N THR A 220 -11.67 17.11 -17.31
CA THR A 220 -12.82 17.07 -18.25
C THR A 220 -13.32 15.70 -18.70
N ASP A 221 -12.67 14.59 -18.35
CA ASP A 221 -13.19 13.26 -18.68
C ASP A 221 -12.85 12.25 -17.57
N ARG A 222 -13.52 12.40 -16.44
CA ARG A 222 -13.41 11.47 -15.32
C ARG A 222 -14.16 10.20 -15.71
N ILE A 223 -13.42 9.09 -15.81
CA ILE A 223 -13.99 7.78 -16.18
C ILE A 223 -15.16 7.38 -15.27
N LEU A 224 -15.06 7.71 -13.97
CA LEU A 224 -16.11 7.59 -12.96
C LEU A 224 -16.22 8.90 -12.18
N GLY A 225 -17.45 9.32 -11.87
CA GLY A 225 -17.72 10.45 -10.98
C GLY A 225 -17.47 10.13 -9.50
N GLU A 226 -17.45 11.14 -8.65
CA GLU A 226 -17.17 11.02 -7.21
C GLU A 226 -18.10 10.03 -6.50
N GLU A 227 -19.41 10.15 -6.70
CA GLU A 227 -20.41 9.25 -6.14
C GLU A 227 -20.18 7.79 -6.57
N GLU A 228 -19.82 7.59 -7.84
CA GLU A 228 -19.55 6.25 -8.37
C GLU A 228 -18.27 5.65 -7.78
N ARG A 229 -17.22 6.45 -7.59
CA ARG A 229 -16.00 5.98 -6.93
C ARG A 229 -16.27 5.65 -5.46
N LEU A 230 -17.05 6.48 -4.76
CA LEU A 230 -17.48 6.18 -3.39
C LEU A 230 -18.24 4.85 -3.37
N ARG A 231 -19.33 4.74 -4.14
CA ARG A 231 -20.19 3.55 -4.18
C ARG A 231 -19.45 2.28 -4.60
N PHE A 232 -18.71 2.34 -5.71
CA PHE A 232 -18.13 1.12 -6.26
C PHE A 232 -16.83 0.72 -5.58
N PHE A 233 -16.08 1.66 -5.01
CA PHE A 233 -14.77 1.37 -4.40
C PHE A 233 -14.74 1.56 -2.89
N LEU A 234 -15.05 2.75 -2.36
CA LEU A 234 -14.90 3.02 -0.92
C LEU A 234 -15.92 2.26 -0.06
N ASP A 235 -17.16 2.11 -0.55
CA ASP A 235 -18.25 1.43 0.17
C ASP A 235 -17.99 -0.07 0.38
N GLN A 236 -16.97 -0.63 -0.28
CA GLN A 236 -16.54 -2.00 -0.05
C GLN A 236 -15.84 -2.19 1.30
N TYR A 237 -15.27 -1.12 1.85
CA TYR A 237 -14.52 -1.14 3.10
C TYR A 237 -15.41 -0.70 4.25
N THR A 238 -15.08 -1.14 5.45
CA THR A 238 -15.65 -0.53 6.65
C THR A 238 -15.19 0.93 6.78
N ALA A 239 -15.98 1.79 7.40
CA ALA A 239 -15.68 3.22 7.49
C ALA A 239 -14.30 3.52 8.11
N TRP A 240 -13.88 2.74 9.12
CA TRP A 240 -12.55 2.87 9.72
C TRP A 240 -11.41 2.42 8.79
N GLU A 241 -11.64 1.44 7.92
CA GLU A 241 -10.68 1.05 6.87
C GLU A 241 -10.54 2.14 5.80
N VAL A 242 -11.62 2.88 5.48
CA VAL A 242 -11.53 4.06 4.60
C VAL A 242 -10.65 5.13 5.24
N GLU A 243 -10.78 5.34 6.55
CA GLU A 243 -9.94 6.27 7.31
C GLU A 243 -8.46 5.87 7.35
N GLU A 244 -8.13 4.57 7.27
CA GLU A 244 -6.74 4.14 7.09
C GLU A 244 -6.16 4.72 5.79
N ILE A 245 -6.91 4.66 4.69
CA ILE A 245 -6.50 5.21 3.38
C ILE A 245 -6.34 6.73 3.47
N LEU A 246 -7.26 7.41 4.14
CA LEU A 246 -7.22 8.88 4.29
C LEU A 246 -6.07 9.35 5.20
N CYS A 247 -5.69 8.57 6.21
CA CYS A 247 -4.50 8.81 7.00
C CYS A 247 -3.22 8.71 6.14
N ILE A 248 -3.14 7.71 5.26
CA ILE A 248 -2.04 7.58 4.29
C ILE A 248 -2.03 8.76 3.31
N ASN A 249 -3.20 9.17 2.79
CA ASN A 249 -3.29 10.33 1.91
C ASN A 249 -2.76 11.60 2.59
N THR A 250 -3.16 11.84 3.84
CA THR A 250 -2.69 12.99 4.65
C THR A 250 -1.16 12.97 4.83
N PHE A 251 -0.58 11.81 5.11
CA PHE A 251 0.87 11.63 5.16
C PHE A 251 1.54 12.00 3.83
N ILE A 252 1.00 11.50 2.73
CA ILE A 252 1.55 11.72 1.38
C ILE A 252 1.52 13.21 1.02
N HIS A 253 0.43 13.92 1.30
CA HIS A 253 0.34 15.38 1.17
C HIS A 253 1.47 16.07 1.94
N ALA A 254 1.65 15.71 3.22
CA ALA A 254 2.69 16.32 4.05
C ALA A 254 4.10 16.10 3.47
N LYS A 255 4.37 14.92 2.88
CA LYS A 255 5.67 14.64 2.25
C LYS A 255 5.87 15.38 0.93
N TYR A 256 4.85 15.47 0.09
CA TYR A 256 4.98 16.21 -1.17
C TYR A 256 5.10 17.72 -0.97
N ARG A 257 4.49 18.31 0.07
CA ARG A 257 4.73 19.72 0.42
C ARG A 257 6.22 19.99 0.64
N ILE A 258 6.88 19.14 1.43
CA ILE A 258 8.33 19.23 1.68
C ILE A 258 9.14 19.04 0.38
N VAL A 259 8.75 18.11 -0.50
CA VAL A 259 9.42 17.89 -1.79
C VAL A 259 9.26 19.12 -2.69
N PHE A 260 8.08 19.72 -2.75
CA PHE A 260 7.81 20.90 -3.58
C PHE A 260 8.59 22.12 -3.09
N GLU A 261 8.66 22.32 -1.77
CA GLU A 261 9.49 23.38 -1.17
C GLU A 261 10.97 23.26 -1.57
N GLN A 262 11.48 22.05 -1.81
CA GLN A 262 12.86 21.83 -2.23
C GLN A 262 13.10 22.18 -3.71
N VAL A 263 12.16 21.87 -4.60
CA VAL A 263 12.35 22.01 -6.07
C VAL A 263 11.66 23.23 -6.68
N GLN A 264 10.90 23.99 -5.89
CA GLN A 264 10.07 25.10 -6.36
C GLN A 264 10.84 26.12 -7.20
N TRP A 265 12.08 26.45 -6.83
CA TRP A 265 12.83 27.48 -7.52
C TRP A 265 13.32 27.00 -8.88
N ASP A 266 13.78 25.75 -8.98
CA ASP A 266 14.24 25.16 -10.25
C ASP A 266 13.12 25.05 -11.28
N LEU A 267 11.89 24.89 -10.82
CA LEU A 267 10.70 24.80 -11.67
C LEU A 267 9.98 26.15 -11.82
N HIS A 268 10.38 27.19 -11.08
CA HIS A 268 9.68 28.47 -11.10
C HIS A 268 9.78 29.14 -12.48
N PRO A 269 8.69 29.73 -13.01
CA PRO A 269 8.73 30.43 -14.29
C PRO A 269 9.77 31.54 -14.36
N ASP A 270 10.16 32.13 -13.24
CA ASP A 270 11.14 33.23 -13.18
C ASP A 270 12.60 32.74 -12.97
N ASN A 271 12.83 31.43 -12.95
CA ASN A 271 14.19 30.90 -12.89
C ASN A 271 14.95 31.25 -14.20
N PRO A 272 16.16 31.82 -14.12
CA PRO A 272 16.95 32.18 -15.31
C PRO A 272 17.25 31.01 -16.26
N SER A 273 17.16 29.76 -15.79
CA SER A 273 17.30 28.57 -16.65
C SER A 273 16.29 28.56 -17.81
N PHE A 274 15.11 29.18 -17.62
CA PHE A 274 14.05 29.25 -18.62
C PHE A 274 14.18 30.42 -19.59
N ASP A 275 15.09 31.38 -19.38
CA ASP A 275 15.20 32.57 -20.22
C ASP A 275 15.51 32.24 -21.69
N ARG A 276 16.21 31.12 -21.93
CA ARG A 276 16.54 30.63 -23.28
C ARG A 276 15.35 30.03 -24.02
N VAL A 277 14.34 29.55 -23.30
CA VAL A 277 13.15 28.89 -23.86
C VAL A 277 11.89 29.75 -23.74
N ARG A 278 11.98 30.91 -23.09
CA ARG A 278 10.88 31.87 -22.96
C ARG A 278 10.64 32.58 -24.29
N THR A 279 9.48 32.34 -24.89
CA THR A 279 9.09 32.93 -26.19
C THR A 279 7.99 33.99 -26.08
N GLY A 280 7.59 34.39 -24.86
CA GLY A 280 6.53 35.38 -24.65
C GLY A 280 6.12 35.53 -23.18
N PRO A 281 4.93 36.10 -22.90
CA PRO A 281 4.43 36.34 -21.54
C PRO A 281 3.88 35.08 -20.85
N HIS A 282 3.83 33.95 -21.56
CA HIS A 282 3.32 32.69 -21.03
C HIS A 282 4.38 31.98 -20.17
N THR A 283 3.91 31.08 -19.30
CA THR A 283 4.78 30.17 -18.54
C THR A 283 5.67 29.37 -19.49
N PRO A 284 7.00 29.39 -19.33
CA PRO A 284 7.91 28.63 -20.19
C PRO A 284 7.62 27.12 -20.13
N PRO A 285 7.82 26.37 -21.24
CA PRO A 285 7.66 24.91 -21.22
C PRO A 285 8.55 24.27 -20.15
N GLY A 286 7.97 23.37 -19.34
CA GLY A 286 8.65 22.69 -18.23
C GLY A 286 8.75 23.52 -16.94
N ALA A 287 8.30 24.78 -16.94
CA ALA A 287 8.17 25.56 -15.72
C ALA A 287 6.78 25.37 -15.08
N PHE A 288 6.75 25.30 -13.75
CA PHE A 288 5.56 25.13 -12.94
C PHE A 288 5.58 26.13 -11.79
N ARG A 289 4.45 26.82 -11.59
CA ARG A 289 4.26 27.65 -10.40
C ARG A 289 3.76 26.75 -9.26
N LEU A 290 4.70 26.15 -8.54
CA LEU A 290 4.41 25.21 -7.46
C LEU A 290 3.93 25.88 -6.17
N LEU A 291 4.18 27.18 -5.99
CA LEU A 291 3.63 27.99 -4.90
C LEU A 291 2.72 29.10 -5.43
N PHE A 292 1.62 29.35 -4.73
CA PHE A 292 0.78 30.52 -4.91
C PHE A 292 0.68 31.23 -3.56
N GLU A 293 1.00 32.53 -3.51
CA GLU A 293 1.01 33.31 -2.26
C GLU A 293 1.75 32.61 -1.10
N ASP A 294 2.99 32.17 -1.38
CA ASP A 294 3.87 31.46 -0.43
C ASP A 294 3.34 30.11 0.09
N SER A 295 2.24 29.59 -0.48
CA SER A 295 1.67 28.29 -0.14
C SER A 295 1.76 27.30 -1.29
N PRO A 296 2.01 25.99 -1.03
CA PRO A 296 2.04 24.99 -2.08
C PRO A 296 0.74 24.94 -2.87
N SER A 297 0.87 24.90 -4.20
CA SER A 297 -0.24 24.74 -5.12
C SER A 297 -0.85 23.37 -4.92
N GLU A 298 -1.95 23.31 -4.17
CA GLU A 298 -2.70 22.08 -3.89
C GLU A 298 -3.03 21.32 -5.18
N SER A 299 -3.36 22.02 -6.27
CA SER A 299 -3.65 21.36 -7.56
C SER A 299 -2.51 20.52 -8.14
N HIS A 300 -1.27 20.96 -7.95
CA HIS A 300 -0.09 20.23 -8.41
C HIS A 300 0.27 19.09 -7.44
N ILE A 301 0.05 19.31 -6.15
CA ILE A 301 0.21 18.27 -5.11
C ILE A 301 -0.78 17.14 -5.38
N ASN A 302 -2.07 17.43 -5.51
CA ASN A 302 -3.11 16.45 -5.84
C ASN A 302 -2.73 15.62 -7.07
N GLY A 303 -2.15 16.27 -8.08
CA GLY A 303 -1.70 15.61 -9.29
C GLY A 303 -0.53 14.67 -9.10
N ILE A 304 0.55 15.09 -8.44
CA ILE A 304 1.68 14.19 -8.22
C ILE A 304 1.32 13.03 -7.27
N ILE A 305 0.44 13.28 -6.29
CA ILE A 305 -0.09 12.25 -5.37
C ILE A 305 -0.81 11.14 -6.13
N SER A 306 -1.61 11.52 -7.12
CA SER A 306 -2.35 10.58 -7.95
C SER A 306 -1.46 9.66 -8.82
N ARG A 307 -0.15 9.92 -8.91
CA ARG A 307 0.83 9.01 -9.53
C ARG A 307 1.13 7.77 -8.69
N GLY A 308 0.84 7.81 -7.39
CA GLY A 308 0.97 6.69 -6.46
C GLY A 308 2.31 6.63 -5.72
N LEU A 309 2.47 5.59 -4.91
CA LEU A 309 3.52 5.43 -3.91
C LEU A 309 4.93 5.27 -4.49
N SER A 310 5.06 4.70 -5.69
CA SER A 310 6.38 4.52 -6.33
C SER A 310 7.09 5.84 -6.57
N VAL A 311 6.35 6.88 -6.99
CA VAL A 311 6.92 8.22 -7.24
C VAL A 311 7.37 8.83 -5.92
N LEU A 312 6.54 8.75 -4.86
CA LEU A 312 6.90 9.27 -3.55
C LEU A 312 8.13 8.55 -2.97
N SER A 313 8.15 7.22 -3.01
CA SER A 313 9.28 6.42 -2.52
C SER A 313 10.57 6.78 -3.25
N THR A 314 10.49 7.03 -4.57
CA THR A 314 11.64 7.48 -5.36
C THR A 314 12.08 8.88 -4.96
N ALA A 315 11.14 9.81 -4.80
CA ALA A 315 11.43 11.19 -4.39
C ALA A 315 12.14 11.23 -3.02
N LEU A 316 11.61 10.51 -2.02
CA LEU A 316 12.19 10.48 -0.66
C LEU A 316 13.58 9.84 -0.59
N LYS A 317 13.94 8.96 -1.54
CA LYS A 317 15.27 8.34 -1.61
C LYS A 317 16.27 9.15 -2.43
N THR A 318 15.80 10.08 -3.25
CA THR A 318 16.64 10.81 -4.19
C THR A 318 17.42 11.90 -3.48
N GLN A 319 18.72 11.67 -3.28
CA GLN A 319 19.62 12.64 -2.65
C GLN A 319 20.16 13.68 -3.64
N ASN A 320 20.14 13.38 -4.95
CA ASN A 320 20.63 14.30 -5.97
C ASN A 320 19.51 15.28 -6.36
N HIS A 321 19.72 16.56 -6.07
CA HIS A 321 18.76 17.63 -6.34
C HIS A 321 18.27 17.67 -7.79
N SER A 322 19.18 17.62 -8.76
CA SER A 322 18.81 17.67 -10.19
C SER A 322 17.94 16.48 -10.61
N LYS A 323 18.19 15.29 -10.07
CA LYS A 323 17.33 14.11 -10.31
C LYS A 323 15.97 14.24 -9.65
N LEU A 324 15.89 14.91 -8.50
CA LEU A 324 14.61 15.19 -7.83
C LEU A 324 13.78 16.18 -8.66
N VAL A 325 14.41 17.24 -9.17
CA VAL A 325 13.77 18.21 -10.08
C VAL A 325 13.25 17.51 -11.34
N GLU A 326 14.06 16.64 -11.97
CA GLU A 326 13.67 15.86 -13.15
C GLU A 326 12.48 14.93 -12.86
N LEU A 327 12.52 14.21 -11.72
CA LEU A 327 11.43 13.33 -11.29
C LEU A 327 10.13 14.12 -11.09
N VAL A 328 10.18 15.23 -10.34
CA VAL A 328 8.99 16.05 -10.08
C VAL A 328 8.46 16.63 -11.39
N SER A 329 9.33 17.22 -12.22
CA SER A 329 8.94 17.81 -13.51
C SER A 329 8.29 16.81 -14.47
N SER A 330 8.69 15.55 -14.44
CA SER A 330 8.17 14.51 -15.35
C SER A 330 6.89 13.85 -14.85
N GLU A 331 6.63 13.89 -13.54
CA GLU A 331 5.46 13.23 -12.93
C GLU A 331 4.35 14.21 -12.55
N ILE A 332 4.64 15.51 -12.46
CA ILE A 332 3.64 16.53 -12.12
C ILE A 332 2.52 16.61 -13.17
N VAL A 333 1.31 16.89 -12.68
CA VAL A 333 0.11 17.08 -13.50
C VAL A 333 -0.84 17.99 -12.75
N LEU A 334 -1.62 18.79 -13.45
CA LEU A 334 -2.60 19.66 -12.80
C LEU A 334 -3.87 18.87 -12.47
N VAL A 335 -4.20 18.77 -11.17
CA VAL A 335 -5.45 18.15 -10.70
C VAL A 335 -6.09 19.04 -9.65
N VAL A 336 -7.17 19.74 -10.02
CA VAL A 336 -7.73 20.83 -9.19
C VAL A 336 -8.23 20.36 -7.81
N VAL A 337 -8.67 19.11 -7.70
CA VAL A 337 -9.20 18.55 -6.45
C VAL A 337 -8.40 17.35 -5.99
N ASP A 338 -8.34 17.14 -4.68
CA ASP A 338 -7.90 15.85 -4.14
C ASP A 338 -8.93 14.81 -4.55
N ILE A 339 -8.58 13.97 -5.52
CA ILE A 339 -9.50 12.99 -6.10
C ILE A 339 -10.02 12.04 -5.04
N LEU A 340 -9.22 11.68 -4.01
CA LEU A 340 -9.63 10.75 -2.97
C LEU A 340 -10.57 11.43 -1.96
N PHE A 341 -10.17 12.57 -1.38
CA PHE A 341 -10.99 13.28 -0.40
C PHE A 341 -12.29 13.80 -1.00
N ALA A 342 -12.30 14.20 -2.28
CA ALA A 342 -13.52 14.68 -2.95
C ALA A 342 -14.66 13.64 -2.92
N ASN A 343 -14.36 12.33 -2.98
CA ASN A 343 -15.42 11.31 -2.91
C ASN A 343 -15.97 11.12 -1.49
N THR A 344 -15.34 11.70 -0.46
CA THR A 344 -15.75 11.54 0.94
C THR A 344 -16.62 12.69 1.45
N ASN A 345 -17.04 13.58 0.55
CA ASN A 345 -17.91 14.70 0.88
C ASN A 345 -19.26 14.20 1.45
N PRO A 346 -19.85 14.89 2.46
CA PRO A 346 -21.12 14.49 3.06
C PRO A 346 -22.25 14.35 2.04
N PHE A 347 -22.32 15.24 1.05
CA PHE A 347 -23.31 15.19 -0.03
C PHE A 347 -23.28 13.86 -0.80
N HIS A 348 -22.08 13.38 -1.16
CA HIS A 348 -21.95 12.11 -1.88
C HIS A 348 -22.29 10.90 -0.98
N GLN A 349 -21.99 10.98 0.32
CA GLN A 349 -22.36 9.93 1.27
C GLN A 349 -23.88 9.87 1.47
N GLU A 350 -24.54 11.03 1.58
CA GLU A 350 -25.99 11.17 1.68
C GLU A 350 -26.68 10.62 0.42
N THR A 351 -26.32 11.12 -0.77
CA THR A 351 -26.88 10.63 -2.04
C THR A 351 -26.66 9.13 -2.22
N ARG A 352 -25.49 8.60 -1.84
CA ARG A 352 -25.25 7.15 -1.87
C ARG A 352 -26.16 6.41 -0.91
N ARG A 353 -26.38 6.89 0.32
CA ARG A 353 -27.27 6.25 1.30
C ARG A 353 -28.72 6.25 0.83
N GLU A 354 -29.21 7.36 0.26
CA GLU A 354 -30.56 7.45 -0.29
C GLU A 354 -30.77 6.46 -1.45
N ASN A 355 -29.79 6.33 -2.33
CA ASN A 355 -29.91 5.49 -3.53
C ASN A 355 -29.53 4.02 -3.29
N HIS A 356 -28.66 3.74 -2.31
CA HIS A 356 -28.03 2.43 -2.07
C HIS A 356 -27.78 2.21 -0.57
N HIS A 357 -28.86 2.20 0.21
CA HIS A 357 -28.78 1.90 1.64
C HIS A 357 -28.28 0.47 1.88
N SER A 358 -27.25 0.34 2.72
CA SER A 358 -26.57 -0.92 3.02
C SER A 358 -26.86 -1.41 4.43
N ASP A 359 -26.54 -2.68 4.72
CA ASP A 359 -26.62 -3.23 6.09
C ASP A 359 -25.81 -2.42 7.11
N ARG A 360 -24.71 -1.78 6.67
CA ARG A 360 -23.91 -0.89 7.54
C ARG A 360 -24.62 0.44 7.81
N ASP A 361 -25.40 0.92 6.85
CA ASP A 361 -26.22 2.11 7.05
C ASP A 361 -27.36 1.82 8.03
N GLN A 362 -28.00 0.66 7.87
CA GLN A 362 -29.01 0.17 8.82
C GLN A 362 -28.45 0.04 10.23
N ALA A 363 -27.27 -0.59 10.40
CA ALA A 363 -26.62 -0.71 11.71
C ALA A 363 -26.30 0.64 12.36
N GLN A 364 -25.99 1.67 11.55
CA GLN A 364 -25.83 3.04 12.05
C GLN A 364 -27.17 3.63 12.49
N ASP A 365 -28.22 3.48 11.68
CA ASP A 365 -29.55 4.04 11.94
C ASP A 365 -30.16 3.43 13.21
N ASP A 366 -29.95 2.12 13.41
CA ASP A 366 -30.36 1.38 14.61
C ASP A 366 -29.49 1.67 15.83
N ARG A 367 -28.44 2.49 15.68
CA ARG A 367 -27.46 2.81 16.72
C ARG A 367 -26.89 1.53 17.36
N GLU A 368 -26.59 0.53 16.53
CA GLU A 368 -26.05 -0.74 17.01
C GLU A 368 -24.80 -0.51 17.87
N LYS A 369 -24.65 -1.31 18.93
CA LYS A 369 -23.51 -1.18 19.82
C LYS A 369 -22.24 -1.67 19.13
N MET A 370 -21.23 -0.80 19.07
CA MET A 370 -19.89 -1.13 18.59
C MET A 370 -18.96 -1.35 19.78
N VAL A 371 -18.47 -2.59 19.94
CA VAL A 371 -17.62 -2.99 21.06
C VAL A 371 -16.18 -3.23 20.60
N PHE A 372 -15.23 -2.63 21.30
CA PHE A 372 -13.82 -2.99 21.12
C PHE A 372 -13.54 -4.37 21.74
N SER A 373 -13.22 -5.35 20.90
CA SER A 373 -12.98 -6.75 21.31
C SER A 373 -11.49 -7.10 21.38
N GLY A 374 -10.61 -6.10 21.32
CA GLY A 374 -9.16 -6.26 21.22
C GLY A 374 -8.62 -5.92 19.83
N ASP A 375 -7.31 -5.75 19.75
CA ASP A 375 -6.63 -5.39 18.51
C ASP A 375 -6.57 -6.59 17.56
N SER A 376 -7.27 -6.45 16.43
CA SER A 376 -7.25 -7.40 15.32
C SER A 376 -7.42 -6.68 13.99
N ASP A 377 -7.17 -7.41 12.90
CA ASP A 377 -7.26 -6.88 11.54
C ASP A 377 -8.72 -6.66 11.09
N ASP A 378 -9.66 -7.43 11.64
CA ASP A 378 -11.07 -7.50 11.21
C ASP A 378 -12.03 -6.77 12.16
N SER A 379 -11.51 -6.16 13.23
CA SER A 379 -12.30 -5.42 14.23
C SER A 379 -11.98 -3.92 14.20
N PRO A 380 -12.95 -3.05 14.55
CA PRO A 380 -12.69 -1.62 14.64
C PRO A 380 -11.59 -1.33 15.69
N PRO A 381 -10.64 -0.44 15.38
CA PRO A 381 -9.62 -0.04 16.35
C PRO A 381 -10.24 0.74 17.51
N LEU A 382 -9.61 0.71 18.69
CA LEU A 382 -10.13 1.36 19.90
C LEU A 382 -10.44 2.85 19.67
N ALA A 383 -9.58 3.56 18.93
CA ALA A 383 -9.80 4.98 18.63
C ALA A 383 -11.12 5.24 17.88
N TRP A 384 -11.51 4.35 16.96
CA TRP A 384 -12.77 4.44 16.22
C TRP A 384 -13.97 4.22 17.14
N VAL A 385 -13.87 3.22 18.02
CA VAL A 385 -14.91 2.93 19.01
C VAL A 385 -15.13 4.10 19.97
N ILE A 386 -14.04 4.71 20.44
CA ILE A 386 -14.09 5.87 21.34
C ILE A 386 -14.66 7.09 20.62
N PHE A 387 -14.19 7.41 19.41
CA PHE A 387 -14.64 8.59 18.67
C PHE A 387 -16.15 8.56 18.43
N TRP A 388 -16.72 7.40 18.14
CA TRP A 388 -18.15 7.22 17.91
C TRP A 388 -18.96 6.84 19.15
N LYS A 389 -18.35 6.93 20.34
CA LYS A 389 -18.98 6.69 21.65
C LYS A 389 -19.68 5.34 21.76
N GLU A 390 -19.01 4.28 21.32
CA GLU A 390 -19.52 2.88 21.32
C GLU A 390 -20.80 2.64 20.50
N ALA A 391 -21.28 3.61 19.73
CA ALA A 391 -22.35 3.40 18.77
C ALA A 391 -21.75 3.24 17.37
N TYR A 392 -22.31 2.35 16.56
CA TYR A 392 -21.84 2.10 15.20
C TYR A 392 -21.89 3.37 14.35
N SER A 393 -20.94 3.51 13.43
CA SER A 393 -20.90 4.59 12.46
C SER A 393 -20.32 4.10 11.14
N ASN A 394 -21.03 4.40 10.07
CA ASN A 394 -20.61 4.24 8.68
C ASN A 394 -20.18 5.59 8.07
N LEU A 395 -20.06 6.65 8.87
CA LEU A 395 -19.60 7.97 8.43
C LEU A 395 -18.08 8.05 8.46
N PHE A 396 -17.47 8.60 7.41
CA PHE A 396 -16.02 8.80 7.28
C PHE A 396 -15.70 10.09 6.53
N GLY A 397 -14.42 10.42 6.35
CA GLY A 397 -14.01 11.56 5.54
C GLY A 397 -14.31 12.89 6.23
N ASP A 398 -15.13 13.72 5.61
CA ASP A 398 -15.46 15.04 6.15
C ASP A 398 -16.25 14.99 7.47
N PHE A 399 -16.68 13.82 7.93
CA PHE A 399 -17.20 13.59 9.28
C PHE A 399 -16.11 13.30 10.34
N ILE A 400 -14.83 13.32 9.96
CA ILE A 400 -13.72 13.11 10.90
C ILE A 400 -12.78 14.33 10.87
N PRO A 401 -12.40 14.89 12.03
CA PRO A 401 -11.48 16.02 12.09
C PRO A 401 -10.15 15.71 11.41
N ARG A 402 -9.77 16.54 10.43
CA ARG A 402 -8.50 16.39 9.67
C ARG A 402 -7.25 16.22 10.56
N PRO A 403 -7.09 16.90 11.70
CA PRO A 403 -5.92 16.71 12.57
C PRO A 403 -5.72 15.28 13.08
N LEU A 404 -6.79 14.48 13.25
CA LEU A 404 -6.66 13.11 13.74
C LEU A 404 -5.88 12.20 12.77
N ARG A 405 -5.94 12.52 11.48
CA ARG A 405 -5.22 11.78 10.43
C ARG A 405 -3.72 12.03 10.46
N GLN A 406 -3.27 13.15 11.03
CA GLN A 406 -1.84 13.49 11.09
C GLN A 406 -1.06 12.53 11.98
N TRP A 407 -1.69 12.05 13.05
CA TRP A 407 -1.11 11.04 13.91
C TRP A 407 -1.65 9.64 13.63
N GLY A 408 -2.54 9.45 12.64
CA GLY A 408 -2.97 8.12 12.21
C GLY A 408 -3.90 7.41 13.18
N TYR A 409 -4.91 8.11 13.71
CA TYR A 409 -5.70 7.63 14.86
C TYR A 409 -6.27 6.21 14.78
N VAL A 410 -6.63 5.72 13.60
CA VAL A 410 -7.13 4.35 13.38
C VAL A 410 -6.04 3.28 13.23
N MET A 411 -4.76 3.67 13.15
CA MET A 411 -3.66 2.74 12.87
C MET A 411 -3.15 2.02 14.10
N TRP A 412 -3.34 2.59 15.28
CA TRP A 412 -2.62 2.17 16.49
C TRP A 412 -3.40 1.21 17.35
N ASP A 413 -2.66 0.35 18.04
CA ASP A 413 -3.22 -0.54 19.03
C ASP A 413 -3.61 0.20 20.31
N SER A 414 -4.55 -0.39 21.03
CA SER A 414 -5.12 0.16 22.27
C SER A 414 -4.07 0.56 23.31
N ASP A 415 -3.05 -0.28 23.50
CA ASP A 415 -1.95 -0.02 24.44
C ASP A 415 -1.17 1.27 24.09
N ARG A 416 -0.99 1.56 22.79
CA ARG A 416 -0.29 2.78 22.35
C ARG A 416 -1.15 4.02 22.58
N LEU A 417 -2.46 3.91 22.33
CA LEU A 417 -3.40 5.01 22.56
C LEU A 417 -3.50 5.37 24.04
N ALA A 418 -3.47 4.37 24.94
CA ALA A 418 -3.50 4.57 26.38
C ALA A 418 -2.30 5.42 26.87
N ASN A 419 -1.13 5.30 26.23
CA ASN A 419 0.07 6.03 26.60
C ASN A 419 0.11 7.49 26.10
N ALA A 420 -0.75 7.85 25.13
CA ALA A 420 -0.65 9.11 24.39
C ALA A 420 -1.74 10.14 24.73
N ASP A 421 -2.48 9.95 25.83
CA ASP A 421 -3.70 10.70 26.18
C ASP A 421 -4.69 10.82 24.99
N ALA A 422 -4.65 9.83 24.09
CA ALA A 422 -5.38 9.87 22.82
C ALA A 422 -6.89 9.91 23.05
N VAL A 423 -7.37 9.33 24.15
CA VAL A 423 -8.78 9.32 24.54
C VAL A 423 -9.29 10.74 24.79
N ALA A 424 -8.52 11.58 25.49
CA ALA A 424 -8.89 12.97 25.73
C ALA A 424 -8.95 13.76 24.42
N ILE A 425 -7.93 13.56 23.55
CA ILE A 425 -7.84 14.21 22.24
C ILE A 425 -9.02 13.82 21.35
N LEU A 426 -9.38 12.54 21.27
CA LEU A 426 -10.51 12.05 20.48
C LEU A 426 -11.82 12.67 20.95
N ASN A 427 -12.05 12.69 22.27
CA ASN A 427 -13.25 13.30 22.86
C ASN A 427 -13.31 14.82 22.62
N GLN A 428 -12.19 15.51 22.75
CA GLN A 428 -12.11 16.95 22.49
C GLN A 428 -12.35 17.26 21.00
N ALA A 429 -11.77 16.47 20.10
CA ALA A 429 -11.92 16.65 18.67
C ALA A 429 -13.37 16.39 18.22
N TRP A 430 -14.01 15.35 18.77
CA TRP A 430 -15.43 15.08 18.52
C TRP A 430 -16.31 16.26 19.00
N LYS A 431 -16.12 16.72 20.24
CA LYS A 431 -16.87 17.86 20.77
C LYS A 431 -16.67 19.12 19.93
N ALA A 432 -15.42 19.44 19.59
CA ALA A 432 -15.10 20.64 18.82
C ALA A 432 -15.73 20.64 17.42
N MET A 433 -15.87 19.47 16.80
CA MET A 433 -16.47 19.32 15.48
C MET A 433 -18.01 19.43 15.50
N TYR A 434 -18.63 18.97 16.58
CA TYR A 434 -20.09 18.79 16.65
C TYR A 434 -20.81 19.71 17.65
N THR A 435 -20.09 20.63 18.30
CA THR A 435 -20.71 21.71 19.09
C THR A 435 -20.98 22.89 18.18
N ARG A 436 -22.24 23.32 18.06
CA ARG A 436 -22.61 24.50 17.25
C ARG A 436 -22.00 25.79 17.86
N PRO A 437 -21.41 26.69 17.07
CA PRO A 437 -20.75 27.90 17.59
C PRO A 437 -21.66 28.89 18.34
N ASN A 438 -22.98 28.84 18.12
CA ASN A 438 -23.94 29.85 18.59
C ASN A 438 -25.06 29.29 19.49
N HIS A 439 -24.98 28.03 19.90
CA HIS A 439 -25.95 27.42 20.81
C HIS A 439 -25.18 26.82 22.00
N ASP A 440 -25.58 27.16 23.23
CA ASP A 440 -25.12 26.49 24.48
C ASP A 440 -25.71 25.06 24.60
N GLU A 441 -26.08 24.45 23.49
CA GLU A 441 -26.75 23.15 23.41
C GLU A 441 -25.76 22.00 23.34
N GLU A 442 -26.25 20.79 23.66
CA GLU A 442 -25.45 19.57 23.59
C GLU A 442 -24.92 19.33 22.16
N PRO A 443 -23.72 18.74 21.99
CA PRO A 443 -23.17 18.50 20.66
C PRO A 443 -24.07 17.56 19.86
N GLU A 444 -24.38 17.92 18.62
CA GLU A 444 -25.26 17.15 17.75
C GLU A 444 -24.53 15.98 17.12
N ASP A 445 -25.09 14.78 17.24
CA ASP A 445 -24.50 13.60 16.63
C ASP A 445 -24.85 13.57 15.13
N PRO A 446 -23.88 13.64 14.20
CA PRO A 446 -24.14 13.72 12.77
C PRO A 446 -24.90 12.49 12.22
N ARG A 447 -24.92 11.39 12.98
CA ARG A 447 -25.69 10.20 12.60
C ARG A 447 -27.20 10.44 12.65
N ASP A 448 -27.67 11.43 13.43
CA ASP A 448 -29.08 11.81 13.48
C ASP A 448 -29.52 12.61 12.24
N GLU A 449 -28.60 13.34 11.62
CA GLU A 449 -28.87 14.09 10.39
C GLU A 449 -28.81 13.20 9.13
N MET A 450 -28.07 12.09 9.22
CA MET A 450 -27.82 11.18 8.10
C MET A 450 -28.80 9.99 8.05
N LEU A 451 -29.93 10.05 8.76
CA LEU A 451 -30.96 9.02 8.70
C LEU A 451 -31.56 8.93 7.29
N ALA A 452 -31.70 7.72 6.76
CA ALA A 452 -32.41 7.55 5.51
C ALA A 452 -33.89 7.90 5.71
N TYR A 453 -34.39 8.89 4.97
CA TYR A 453 -35.82 9.14 4.87
C TYR A 453 -36.45 8.00 4.05
N HIS A 454 -36.90 6.94 4.71
CA HIS A 454 -37.59 5.81 4.08
C HIS A 454 -39.05 6.12 3.75
#